data_AF-A0A4R2R629-F1
#
_entry.id   AF-A0A4R2R629-F1
#
_cell.length_a   1.000
_cell.length_b   1.000
_cell.length_c   1.000
_cell.angle_alpha   90.00
_cell.angle_beta   90.00
_cell.angle_gamma   90.00
#
_symmetry.space_group_name_H-M   'P 1'
#
loop_
_entity.id
_entity.type
_entity.pdbx_description
1 polymer ?
#
loop_
_entity_poly.entity_id
_entity_poly.type
_entity_poly.pdbx_seq_one_letter_code
_entity_poly.pdbx_strand_id
1 'polypeptide(L)' 'MQNLIDDLKEALAPDASLFEGGDLLKSVVIERALQMDPDLIGMLVTSDRLKSHFFTEAVPPCPRRS' A
#
# COMPACT_ATOMS: atom_id res chain seq x y z
N MET A 1 -0.61 18.04 11.15
CA MET A 1 -0.35 17.89 9.70
C MET A 1 -0.21 16.40 9.46
N GLN A 2 -1.22 15.73 8.89
CA GLN A 2 -1.13 14.30 8.59
C GLN A 2 -0.35 14.13 7.29
N ASN A 3 0.77 13.43 7.34
CA ASN A 3 1.55 13.09 6.16
C ASN A 3 1.08 11.73 5.62
N LEU A 4 1.30 11.48 4.33
CA LEU A 4 1.03 10.18 3.70
C LEU A 4 1.69 9.01 4.46
N ILE A 5 2.84 9.27 5.10
CA ILE A 5 3.56 8.31 5.93
C ILE A 5 2.79 7.98 7.21
N ASP A 6 2.07 8.94 7.81
CA ASP A 6 1.24 8.69 8.99
C ASP A 6 0.03 7.81 8.63
N ASP A 7 -0.65 8.11 7.52
CA ASP A 7 -1.72 7.24 6.98
C ASP A 7 -1.21 5.83 6.65
N LEU A 8 0.00 5.73 6.08
CA LEU A 8 0.64 4.45 5.81
C LEU A 8 0.94 3.71 7.12
N LYS A 9 1.42 4.43 8.15
CA LYS A 9 1.70 3.85 9.46
C LYS A 9 0.43 3.36 10.14
N GLU A 10 -0.68 4.08 10.03
CA GLU A 10 -1.99 3.64 10.55
C GLU A 10 -2.52 2.42 9.79
N ALA A 11 -2.40 2.40 8.46
CA ALA A 11 -2.85 1.27 7.65
C ALA A 11 -2.01 0.00 7.85
N LEU A 12 -0.72 0.15 8.12
CA LEU A 12 0.21 -0.95 8.39
C LEU A 12 0.30 -1.29 9.88
N ALA A 13 -0.28 -0.48 10.79
CA ALA A 13 -0.28 -0.70 12.24
C ALA A 13 -0.77 -2.09 12.69
N PRO A 14 -1.75 -2.74 12.01
CA PRO A 14 -2.13 -4.11 12.33
C PRO A 14 -1.00 -5.11 12.10
N ASP A 15 -0.11 -4.82 11.15
CA ASP A 15 0.99 -5.67 10.74
C ASP A 15 2.28 -5.27 11.48
N ALA A 16 2.36 -5.71 12.74
CA ALA A 16 3.53 -5.52 13.58
C ALA A 16 4.82 -6.12 12.99
N SER A 17 4.72 -6.97 11.97
CA SER A 17 5.85 -7.53 11.23
C SER A 17 6.63 -6.48 10.42
N LEU A 18 6.00 -5.34 10.13
CA LEU A 18 6.56 -4.23 9.35
C LEU A 18 7.10 -3.10 10.22
N PHE A 19 6.98 -3.24 11.55
CA PHE A 19 7.45 -2.27 12.53
C PHE A 19 8.45 -2.90 13.48
N GLU A 20 9.56 -2.21 13.72
CA GLU A 20 10.53 -2.61 14.73
C GLU A 20 10.80 -1.39 15.61
N GLY A 21 10.53 -1.51 16.92
CA GLY A 21 10.80 -0.45 17.88
C GLY A 21 10.01 0.85 17.69
N GLY A 22 8.92 0.85 16.92
CA GLY A 22 8.12 2.03 16.60
C GLY A 22 8.51 2.73 15.29
N ASP A 23 9.53 2.21 14.59
CA ASP A 23 9.92 2.66 13.26
C ASP A 23 9.49 1.65 12.19
N LEU A 24 9.06 2.19 11.06
CA LEU A 24 8.67 1.39 9.90
C LEU A 24 9.94 0.78 9.28
N LEU A 25 10.00 -0.55 9.22
CA LEU A 25 11.08 -1.26 8.56
C LEU A 25 10.95 -1.10 7.04
N LYS A 26 11.53 -0.02 6.52
CA LYS A 26 11.51 0.29 5.08
C LYS A 26 11.97 -0.89 4.23
N SER A 27 12.99 -1.64 4.67
CA SER A 27 13.50 -2.81 3.94
C SER A 27 12.45 -3.91 3.81
N VAL A 28 11.76 -4.25 4.91
CA VAL A 28 10.74 -5.31 4.91
C VAL A 28 9.51 -4.88 4.11
N VAL A 29 9.09 -3.63 4.25
CA VAL A 29 7.99 -3.05 3.45
C VAL A 29 8.33 -3.08 1.96
N ILE A 30 9.56 -2.70 1.60
CA ILE A 30 10.03 -2.73 0.20
C ILE A 30 10.09 -4.17 -0.33
N GLU A 31 10.60 -5.12 0.44
CA GLU A 31 10.63 -6.54 0.05
C GLU A 31 9.23 -7.11 -0.14
N ARG A 32 8.31 -6.85 0.80
CA ARG A 32 6.90 -7.27 0.68
C ARG A 32 6.20 -6.62 -0.51
N ALA A 33 6.48 -5.35 -0.78
CA ALA A 33 5.97 -4.66 -1.97
C ALA A 33 6.53 -5.26 -3.26
N LEU A 34 7.83 -5.58 -3.30
CA LEU A 34 8.48 -6.28 -4.41
C LEU A 34 7.91 -7.68 -4.63
N GLN A 35 7.58 -8.38 -3.56
CA GLN A 35 6.93 -9.69 -3.62
C GLN A 35 5.45 -9.61 -4.02
N MET A 36 4.90 -8.40 -4.18
CA MET A 36 3.47 -8.15 -4.40
C MET A 36 2.61 -8.94 -3.41
N ASP A 37 3.00 -8.83 -2.13
CA ASP A 37 2.35 -9.56 -1.06
C ASP A 37 0.86 -9.19 -0.99
N PRO A 38 -0.05 -10.16 -1.16
CA PRO A 38 -1.48 -9.88 -1.29
C PRO A 38 -2.07 -9.32 0.00
N ASP A 39 -1.53 -9.69 1.16
CA ASP A 39 -1.93 -9.15 2.46
C ASP A 39 -1.53 -7.67 2.57
N LEU A 40 -0.29 -7.32 2.19
CA LEU A 40 0.18 -5.92 2.11
C LEU A 40 -0.70 -5.08 1.17
N ILE A 41 -0.97 -5.58 -0.04
CA ILE A 41 -1.79 -4.88 -1.04
C ILE A 41 -3.23 -4.74 -0.53
N GLY A 42 -3.78 -5.78 0.10
CA GLY A 42 -5.12 -5.74 0.69
C GLY A 42 -5.27 -4.65 1.74
N MET A 43 -4.28 -4.51 2.64
CA MET A 43 -4.26 -3.43 3.63
C MET A 43 -4.16 -2.05 2.98
N LEU A 44 -3.31 -1.89 1.96
CA LEU A 44 -3.15 -0.62 1.23
C LEU A 44 -4.42 -0.20 0.49
N VAL A 45 -5.21 -1.16 0.00
CA VAL A 45 -6.49 -0.92 -0.71
C VAL A 45 -7.65 -0.67 0.25
N THR A 46 -7.52 -1.05 1.52
CA THR A 46 -8.56 -0.85 2.55
C THR A 46 -8.71 0.62 2.94
N SER A 47 -7.64 1.42 2.80
CA SER A 47 -7.68 2.85 3.07
C SER A 47 -7.91 3.63 1.76
N ASP A 48 -9.07 4.30 1.63
CA ASP A 48 -9.42 5.10 0.45
C ASP A 48 -8.37 6.15 0.09
N ARG A 49 -7.70 6.72 1.11
CA ARG A 49 -6.65 7.73 0.94
C ARG A 49 -5.41 7.15 0.27
N LEU A 50 -4.95 5.98 0.74
CA LEU A 50 -3.81 5.27 0.16
C LEU A 50 -4.17 4.73 -1.23
N LYS A 51 -5.40 4.27 -1.40
CA LYS A 51 -5.90 3.80 -2.68
C LYS A 51 -5.79 4.89 -3.76
N SER A 52 -6.25 6.11 -3.49
CA SER A 52 -6.13 7.24 -4.44
C SER A 52 -4.68 7.69 -4.71
N HIS A 53 -3.74 7.42 -3.80
CA HIS A 53 -2.35 7.83 -3.97
C HIS A 53 -1.48 6.76 -4.65
N PHE A 54 -1.70 5.48 -4.34
CA PHE A 54 -0.88 4.37 -4.83
C PHE A 54 -1.49 3.63 -6.01
N PHE A 55 -2.83 3.62 -6.14
CA PHE A 55 -3.53 2.91 -7.18
C PHE A 55 -4.20 3.91 -8.11
N THR A 56 -3.81 3.88 -9.37
CA THR A 56 -4.58 4.53 -10.42
C THR A 56 -5.54 3.51 -11.02
N GLU A 57 -6.72 3.96 -11.41
CA GLU A 57 -7.67 3.11 -12.11
C GLU A 57 -6.99 2.58 -13.39
N ALA A 58 -6.94 1.25 -13.54
CA ALA A 58 -6.40 0.67 -14.76
C ALA A 58 -7.29 1.15 -15.91
N VAL A 59 -6.73 2.00 -16.78
CA VAL A 59 -7.42 2.45 -18.00
C VAL A 59 -7.95 1.21 -18.70
N PRO A 60 -9.28 1.08 -18.90
CA PRO A 60 -9.85 -0.10 -19.51
C PRO A 60 -9.22 -0.29 -20.90
N PRO A 61 -8.90 -1.53 -21.29
CA PRO A 61 -8.29 -1.79 -22.59
C PRO A 61 -9.19 -1.20 -23.67
N CYS A 62 -8.60 -0.39 -24.56
CA CYS A 62 -9.30 0.16 -25.72
C CYS A 62 -10.16 -0.93 -26.37
N PRO A 63 -11.46 -0.68 -26.64
CA PRO A 63 -12.28 -1.67 -27.31
C PRO A 63 -11.61 -2.00 -28.64
N ARG A 64 -11.25 -3.26 -28.86
CA ARG A 64 -10.74 -3.71 -30.15
C ARG A 64 -11.79 -3.35 -31.19
N ARG A 65 -11.45 -2.41 -32.07
CA ARG A 65 -12.23 -2.10 -33.26
C ARG A 65 -12.26 -3.38 -34.10
N SER A 66 -13.41 -4.05 -34.09
CA SER A 66 -13.76 -5.18 -34.98
C SER A 66 -13.88 -4.70 -36.42
#